data_AF-A0A5K1E879-F1
#
_entry.id   AF-A0A5K1E879-F1
#
_cell.length_a   1.000
_cell.length_b   1.000
_cell.length_c   1.000
_cell.angle_alpha   90.00
_cell.angle_beta   90.00
_cell.angle_gamma   90.00
#
_symmetry.space_group_name_H-M   'P 1'
#
loop_
_entity.id
_entity.type
_entity.pdbx_description
1 polymer ?
#
loop_
_entity_poly.entity_id
_entity_poly.type
_entity_poly.pdbx_seq_one_letter_code
_entity_poly.pdbx_strand_id
1 'polypeptide(L)'
;RIPKWWIWYYWICPVAWTVYGLIASQYGDLNEMIDVVGEGRQTIKFHIKDRYGYESDFMGPIAAVLVGFTVFFAFVYAYCIKKLNFQMR
;
A
#
# COMPACT_ATOMS: atom_id res chain seq x y z
N ARG A 1 -11.67 -0.31 17.73
CA ARG A 1 -10.27 0.18 17.74
C ARG A 1 -9.35 -1.02 17.54
N ILE A 2 -8.45 -0.99 16.55
CA ILE A 2 -7.51 -2.09 16.28
C ILE A 2 -6.45 -2.11 17.39
N PRO A 3 -6.12 -3.27 17.99
CA PRO A 3 -5.05 -3.38 18.96
C PRO A 3 -3.70 -2.98 18.35
N LYS A 4 -2.88 -2.23 19.09
CA LYS A 4 -1.64 -1.64 18.56
C LYS A 4 -0.66 -2.69 18.02
N TRP A 5 -0.64 -3.90 18.57
CA TRP A 5 0.24 -4.97 18.10
C TRP A 5 -0.14 -5.52 16.71
N TRP A 6 -1.39 -5.33 16.25
CA TRP A 6 -1.83 -5.73 14.90
C TRP A 6 -1.40 -4.77 13.81
N ILE A 7 -0.96 -3.55 14.17
CA ILE A 7 -0.58 -2.53 13.19
C ILE A 7 0.59 -3.00 12.32
N TRP A 8 1.52 -3.79 12.87
CA TRP A 8 2.65 -4.36 12.13
C TRP A 8 2.22 -5.20 10.92
N TYR A 9 1.08 -5.89 10.99
CA TYR A 9 0.57 -6.69 9.88
C TYR A 9 0.23 -5.83 8.66
N TYR A 10 -0.25 -4.59 8.88
CA TYR A 10 -0.49 -3.64 7.80
C TYR A 10 0.79 -3.31 7.04
N TRP A 11 1.91 -3.12 7.76
CA TRP A 11 3.20 -2.74 7.17
C TRP A 11 3.87 -3.87 6.37
N ILE A 12 3.58 -5.14 6.66
CA ILE A 12 4.17 -6.27 5.92
C ILE A 12 3.28 -6.78 4.77
N CYS A 13 2.06 -6.28 4.65
CA CYS A 13 1.10 -6.72 3.64
C CYS A 13 1.31 -5.98 2.32
N PRO A 14 1.77 -6.63 1.23
CA PRO A 14 1.99 -5.95 -0.06
C PRO A 14 0.69 -5.36 -0.63
N VAL A 15 -0.46 -5.98 -0.38
CA VAL A 15 -1.76 -5.49 -0.84
C VAL A 15 -2.12 -4.14 -0.20
N ALA A 16 -1.77 -3.94 1.07
CA ALA A 16 -2.01 -2.68 1.77
C ALA A 16 -1.22 -1.53 1.11
N TRP A 17 0.04 -1.78 0.77
CA TRP A 17 0.88 -0.83 0.02
C TRP A 17 0.35 -0.55 -1.38
N THR A 18 -0.17 -1.57 -2.08
CA THR A 18 -0.80 -1.37 -3.40
C THR A 18 -2.03 -0.48 -3.31
N VAL A 19 -2.92 -0.71 -2.33
CA VAL A 19 -4.13 0.12 -2.15
C VAL A 19 -3.76 1.55 -1.80
N TYR A 20 -2.76 1.76 -0.93
CA TYR A 20 -2.23 3.10 -0.65
C TYR A 20 -1.74 3.72 -1.96
N GLY A 21 -0.87 3.04 -2.70
CA GLY A 21 -0.31 3.54 -3.97
C GLY A 21 -1.38 3.93 -4.98
N LEU A 22 -2.42 3.12 -5.13
CA LEU A 22 -3.55 3.42 -6.02
C LEU A 22 -4.33 4.66 -5.58
N ILE A 23 -4.63 4.78 -4.28
CA ILE A 23 -5.36 5.95 -3.77
C ILE A 23 -4.52 7.21 -3.91
N ALA A 24 -3.24 7.15 -3.55
CA ALA A 24 -2.31 8.26 -3.68
C ALA A 24 -2.08 8.67 -5.14
N SER A 25 -2.00 7.72 -6.08
CA SER A 25 -1.82 8.05 -7.50
C SER A 25 -3.08 8.65 -8.14
N GLN A 26 -4.26 8.15 -7.74
CA GLN A 26 -5.52 8.60 -8.34
C GLN A 26 -5.99 9.93 -7.75
N TYR A 27 -5.84 10.13 -6.45
CA TYR A 27 -6.41 11.28 -5.74
C TYR A 27 -5.36 12.23 -5.15
N GLY A 28 -4.07 11.92 -5.26
CA GLY A 28 -3.00 12.71 -4.66
C GLY A 28 -2.86 14.12 -5.20
N ASP A 29 -3.31 14.38 -6.43
CA ASP A 29 -3.27 15.70 -7.07
C ASP A 29 -4.67 16.26 -7.40
N LEU A 30 -5.73 15.57 -6.96
CA LEU A 30 -7.10 16.03 -7.19
C LEU A 30 -7.52 17.02 -6.09
N ASN A 31 -7.71 18.27 -6.49
CA ASN A 31 -8.26 19.34 -5.65
C ASN A 31 -9.77 19.53 -5.82
N GLU A 32 -10.45 18.52 -6.39
CA GLU A 32 -11.89 18.56 -6.58
C GLU A 32 -12.62 18.59 -5.23
N MET A 33 -13.66 19.43 -5.15
CA MET A 33 -14.45 19.62 -3.94
C MET A 33 -15.58 18.59 -3.90
N ILE A 34 -15.59 17.77 -2.86
CA ILE A 34 -16.67 16.81 -2.59
C ILE A 34 -17.49 17.25 -1.38
N ASP A 35 -18.79 16.98 -1.41
CA ASP A 35 -19.65 17.08 -0.24
C ASP A 35 -19.57 15.77 0.56
N VAL A 36 -18.96 15.85 1.74
CA VAL A 36 -18.85 14.73 2.67
C VAL A 36 -19.99 14.82 3.68
N VAL A 37 -20.79 13.76 3.75
CA VAL A 37 -21.92 13.68 4.70
C VAL A 37 -21.39 13.80 6.13
N GLY A 38 -21.78 14.88 6.81
CA GLY A 38 -21.39 15.17 8.19
C GLY A 38 -20.14 16.05 8.37
N GLU A 39 -19.35 16.28 7.31
CA GLU A 39 -18.12 17.12 7.37
C GLU A 39 -18.18 18.34 6.42
N GLY A 40 -19.17 18.40 5.52
CA GLY A 40 -19.35 19.51 4.58
C GLY A 40 -18.44 19.42 3.36
N ARG A 41 -18.31 20.54 2.66
CA ARG A 41 -17.58 20.60 1.38
C ARG A 41 -16.08 20.76 1.61
N GLN A 42 -15.30 19.77 1.18
CA GLN A 42 -13.85 19.76 1.31
C GLN A 42 -13.18 19.12 0.09
N THR A 43 -11.89 19.34 -0.10
CA THR A 43 -11.17 18.70 -1.21
C THR A 43 -11.00 17.20 -0.93
N ILE A 44 -11.11 16.38 -1.98
CA ILE A 44 -10.92 14.92 -1.88
C ILE A 44 -9.56 14.60 -1.23
N LYS A 45 -8.50 15.31 -1.64
CA LYS A 45 -7.15 15.18 -1.07
C LYS A 45 -7.12 15.43 0.43
N PHE A 46 -7.81 16.47 0.92
CA PHE A 46 -7.86 16.77 2.36
C PHE A 46 -8.64 15.69 3.12
N HIS A 47 -9.79 15.26 2.60
CA HIS A 47 -10.58 14.19 3.24
C HIS A 47 -9.80 12.87 3.36
N ILE A 48 -9.10 12.46 2.30
CA ILE A 48 -8.28 11.24 2.30
C ILE A 48 -7.13 11.35 3.30
N LYS A 49 -6.47 12.51 3.37
CA LYS A 49 -5.38 12.75 4.32
C LYS A 49 -5.86 12.74 5.77
N ASP A 50 -6.91 13.49 6.09
CA ASP A 50 -7.42 13.63 7.45
C ASP A 50 -8.03 12.32 7.98
N ARG A 51 -8.80 11.62 7.13
CA ARG A 51 -9.52 10.41 7.53
C ARG A 51 -8.69 9.13 7.47
N TYR A 52 -7.84 8.98 6.45
CA TYR A 52 -7.10 7.75 6.18
C TYR A 52 -5.58 7.89 6.33
N GLY A 53 -5.05 9.11 6.45
CA GLY A 53 -3.62 9.35 6.62
C GLY A 53 -2.80 9.09 5.35
N TYR A 54 -3.44 9.02 4.18
CA TYR A 54 -2.74 8.80 2.92
C TYR A 54 -2.21 10.14 2.37
N GLU A 55 -0.90 10.22 2.16
CA GLU A 55 -0.21 11.37 1.60
C GLU A 55 0.35 11.07 0.22
N SER A 56 0.18 12.01 -0.71
CA SER A 56 0.72 11.93 -2.07
C SER A 56 2.24 11.90 -2.12
N ASP A 57 2.91 12.54 -1.14
CA ASP A 57 4.38 12.63 -1.08
C ASP A 57 5.04 11.29 -0.71
N PHE A 58 4.25 10.29 -0.29
CA PHE A 58 4.73 8.96 0.10
C PHE A 58 4.93 8.00 -1.09
N MET A 59 4.79 8.47 -2.33
CA MET A 59 4.83 7.64 -3.54
C MET A 59 6.17 6.94 -3.79
N GLY A 60 7.30 7.59 -3.46
CA GLY A 60 8.64 7.02 -3.56
C GLY A 60 8.84 5.78 -2.67
N PRO A 61 8.59 5.88 -1.35
CA PRO A 61 8.61 4.73 -0.44
C PRO A 61 7.68 3.59 -0.88
N ILE A 62 6.47 3.89 -1.34
CA ILE A 62 5.51 2.87 -1.81
C ILE A 62 6.09 2.09 -2.99
N ALA A 63 6.66 2.79 -3.98
CA ALA A 63 7.29 2.15 -5.13
C ALA A 63 8.46 1.24 -4.71
N ALA A 64 9.32 1.71 -3.81
CA ALA A 64 10.44 0.93 -3.30
C ALA A 64 9.98 -0.35 -2.57
N VAL A 65 8.94 -0.27 -1.74
CA VAL A 65 8.40 -1.42 -1.01
C VAL A 65 7.78 -2.44 -1.98
N LEU A 66 7.00 -2.00 -2.97
CA LEU A 66 6.40 -2.90 -3.96
C LEU A 66 7.46 -3.61 -4.82
N VAL A 67 8.53 -2.90 -5.22
CA VAL A 67 9.68 -3.51 -5.90
C VAL A 67 10.42 -4.48 -4.97
N GLY A 68 10.60 -4.12 -3.71
CA GLY A 68 11.22 -4.98 -2.70
C GLY A 68 10.47 -6.31 -2.52
N PHE A 69 9.14 -6.25 -2.40
CA PHE A 69 8.31 -7.46 -2.28
C PHE A 69 8.36 -8.32 -3.55
N THR A 70 8.30 -7.73 -4.75
CA THR A 70 8.36 -8.49 -6.00
C THR A 70 9.71 -9.20 -6.16
N VAL A 71 10.82 -8.52 -5.88
CA VAL A 71 12.16 -9.11 -5.88
C VAL A 71 12.28 -10.21 -4.83
N PHE A 72 11.80 -9.97 -3.59
CA PHE A 72 11.80 -10.96 -2.52
C PHE A 72 11.06 -12.24 -2.92
N PHE A 73 9.83 -12.13 -3.42
CA PHE A 73 9.05 -13.29 -3.86
C PHE A 73 9.70 -14.01 -5.04
N ALA A 74 10.30 -13.29 -5.98
CA ALA A 74 11.06 -13.90 -7.08
C ALA A 74 12.25 -14.72 -6.57
N PHE A 75 13.01 -14.20 -5.60
CA PHE A 75 14.12 -14.93 -4.97
C PHE A 75 13.65 -16.14 -4.18
N VAL A 76 12.60 -15.99 -3.36
CA VAL A 76 12.00 -17.10 -2.61
C VAL A 76 11.53 -18.18 -3.58
N TYR A 77 10.85 -17.82 -4.66
CA TYR A 77 10.41 -18.74 -5.71
C TYR A 77 11.59 -19.49 -6.35
N ALA A 78 12.63 -18.76 -6.79
CA ALA A 78 13.82 -19.37 -7.39
C ALA A 78 14.56 -20.31 -6.41
N TYR A 79 14.67 -19.91 -5.15
CA TYR A 79 15.29 -20.72 -4.10
C TYR A 79 14.47 -21.98 -3.80
N CYS A 80 13.14 -21.83 -3.64
CA CYS A 80 12.22 -22.92 -3.43
C CYS A 80 12.25 -23.92 -4.58
N ILE A 81 12.26 -23.47 -5.84
CA ILE A 81 12.46 -24.38 -6.98
C ILE A 81 13.80 -25.08 -6.85
N LYS A 82 14.91 -24.37 -6.67
CA LYS A 82 16.23 -25.00 -6.60
C LYS A 82 16.35 -26.06 -5.48
N LYS A 83 15.72 -25.82 -4.33
CA LYS A 83 15.83 -26.69 -3.14
C LYS A 83 14.74 -27.75 -3.01
N LEU A 84 13.50 -27.42 -3.39
CA LEU A 84 12.34 -28.31 -3.32
C LEU A 84 12.14 -29.09 -4.62
N ASN A 85 12.86 -28.77 -5.70
CA ASN A 85 12.96 -29.62 -6.89
C ASN A 85 13.83 -30.86 -6.60
N PHE A 86 13.44 -31.60 -5.57
CA PHE A 86 13.85 -32.97 -5.26
C PHE A 86 13.19 -34.00 -6.20
N GLN A 87 12.67 -33.57 -7.35
CA GLN A 87 12.39 -34.49 -8.44
C GLN A 87 13.72 -34.93 -9.02
N MET A 88 14.25 -35.99 -8.40
CA MET A 88 15.15 -36.96 -9.01
C MET A 88 14.63 -37.31 -10.40
N ARG A 89 15.31 -36.83 -11.43
CA ARG A 89 15.45 -37.50 -12.72
C ARG A 89 16.82 -37.20 -13.28
#